data_AF-A0A656Y0I1-F1
#
_entry.id   AF-A0A656Y0I1-F1
#
_cell.length_a   1.000
_cell.length_b   1.000
_cell.length_c   1.000
_cell.angle_alpha   90.00
_cell.angle_beta   90.00
_cell.angle_gamma   90.00
#
_symmetry.space_group_name_H-M   'P 1'
#
loop_
_entity.id
_entity.type
_entity.pdbx_description
1 polymer ?
#
loop_
_entity_poly.entity_id
_entity_poly.type
_entity_poly.pdbx_seq_one_letter_code
_entity_poly.pdbx_strand_id
1 'polypeptide(L)' 'MSIAEPVYVVEFWTSRDDGEQWRLLDAEDVDDVVDWARRRQQGRVLAVSVEHHDEYGTSVLRLLGPARAVGGSLRSA' A
#
# COMPACT_ATOMS: atom_id res chain seq x y z
N MET A 1 -16.95 19.73 -0.86
CA MET A 1 -16.33 18.52 -1.42
C MET A 1 -15.37 18.02 -0.36
N SER A 2 -15.76 17.00 0.40
CA SER A 2 -14.86 16.37 1.38
C SER A 2 -13.89 15.48 0.60
N ILE A 3 -12.59 15.72 0.74
CA ILE A 3 -11.58 14.79 0.25
C ILE A 3 -11.68 13.57 1.17
N ALA A 4 -12.00 12.40 0.61
CA ALA A 4 -11.96 11.16 1.38
C ALA A 4 -10.53 10.93 1.87
N GLU A 5 -10.38 10.47 3.11
CA GLU A 5 -9.05 10.17 3.67
C GLU A 5 -8.34 9.15 2.77
N PRO A 6 -7.05 9.38 2.42
CA PRO A 6 -6.33 8.52 1.50
C PRO A 6 -6.09 7.15 2.12
N VAL A 7 -6.51 6.09 1.43
CA VAL A 7 -6.21 4.73 1.86
C VAL A 7 -4.89 4.29 1.23
N TYR A 8 -3.88 4.07 2.05
CA TYR A 8 -2.59 3.59 1.57
C TYR A 8 -2.53 2.07 1.54
N VAL A 9 -2.04 1.52 0.44
CA VAL A 9 -1.84 0.08 0.27
C VAL A 9 -0.35 -0.21 0.31
N VAL A 10 0.07 -0.98 1.31
CA VAL A 10 1.47 -1.39 1.49
C VAL A 10 1.59 -2.88 1.21
N GLU A 11 2.46 -3.24 0.27
CA GLU A 11 2.74 -4.61 -0.11
C GLU A 11 4.17 -4.99 0.29
N PHE A 12 4.31 -6.18 0.89
CA PHE A 12 5.59 -6.83 1.16
C PHE A 12 5.63 -8.18 0.47
N TRP A 13 6.70 -8.50 -0.25
CA TRP A 13 6.82 -9.85 -0.82
C TRP A 13 8.28 -10.28 -0.98
N THR A 14 8.48 -11.59 -1.08
CA THR A 14 9.73 -12.17 -1.57
C THR A 14 9.50 -12.83 -2.92
N SER A 15 10.56 -13.33 -3.55
CA SER A 15 10.43 -14.15 -4.77
C SER A 15 9.77 -15.51 -4.53
N ARG A 16 9.50 -15.88 -3.27
CA ARG A 16 9.02 -17.22 -2.87
C ARG A 16 7.66 -17.21 -2.19
N ASP A 17 7.09 -16.05 -1.88
CA ASP A 17 5.80 -15.93 -1.21
C ASP A 17 4.76 -15.19 -2.06
N ASP A 18 3.50 -15.45 -1.73
CA ASP A 18 2.34 -14.80 -2.33
C ASP A 18 2.19 -13.34 -1.89
N GLY A 19 3.14 -12.78 -1.14
CA GLY A 19 3.10 -11.42 -0.65
C GLY A 19 2.04 -11.19 0.43
N GLU A 20 2.29 -10.15 1.20
CA GLU A 20 1.45 -9.63 2.26
C GLU A 20 1.03 -8.22 1.88
N GLN A 21 -0.28 -7.95 1.92
CA GLN A 21 -0.82 -6.62 1.64
C GLN A 21 -1.51 -6.07 2.88
N TRP A 22 -1.27 -4.80 3.19
CA TRP A 22 -1.90 -4.03 4.25
C TRP A 22 -2.61 -2.81 3.66
N ARG A 23 -3.81 -2.51 4.15
CA ARG A 23 -4.50 -1.25 3.89
C ARG A 23 -4.43 -0.39 5.16
N LEU A 24 -3.91 0.83 5.04
CA LEU A 24 -3.78 1.80 6.12
C LEU A 24 -4.76 2.94 5.87
N LEU A 25 -5.70 3.12 6.80
CA LEU A 25 -6.83 4.04 6.69
C LEU A 25 -6.57 5.38 7.39
N ASP A 26 -5.78 5.38 8.46
CA ASP A 26 -5.60 6.53 9.38
C ASP A 26 -4.16 7.05 9.43
N ALA A 27 -3.45 7.02 8.30
CA ALA A 27 -2.09 7.57 8.25
C ALA A 27 -2.13 9.10 8.12
N GLU A 28 -1.31 9.79 8.92
CA GLU A 28 -1.24 11.26 8.88
C GLU A 28 -0.78 11.77 7.50
N ASP A 29 0.23 11.11 6.92
CA ASP A 29 0.76 11.39 5.60
C ASP A 29 1.53 10.19 5.02
N VAL A 30 2.10 10.36 3.83
CA VAL A 30 2.87 9.32 3.14
C VAL A 30 4.19 9.00 3.85
N ASP A 31 4.79 9.95 4.57
CA ASP A 31 6.06 9.74 5.26
C ASP A 31 5.86 8.82 6.46
N ASP A 32 4.77 8.97 7.22
CA ASP A 32 4.39 8.03 8.29
C ASP A 32 4.17 6.61 7.75
N VAL A 33 3.49 6.49 6.59
CA VAL A 33 3.32 5.20 5.91
C VAL A 33 4.66 4.57 5.53
N VAL A 34 5.58 5.36 4.97
CA VAL A 34 6.90 4.87 4.55
C VAL A 34 7.70 4.44 5.77
N ASP A 35 7.67 5.20 6.87
CA ASP A 35 8.35 4.85 8.12
C ASP A 35 7.78 3.57 8.75
N TRP A 36 6.46 3.46 8.82
CA TRP A 36 5.76 2.26 9.25
C TRP A 36 6.15 1.05 8.40
N ALA A 37 6.24 1.24 7.07
CA ALA A 37 6.52 0.19 6.12
C ALA A 37 7.98 -0.29 6.18
N ARG A 38 8.94 0.64 6.30
CA ARG A 38 10.37 0.32 6.41
C ARG A 38 10.68 -0.49 7.65
N ARG A 39 10.04 -0.19 8.79
CA ARG A 39 10.19 -0.99 10.04
C ARG A 39 9.74 -2.45 9.86
N ARG A 40 8.86 -2.72 8.88
CA ARG A 40 8.31 -4.05 8.58
C ARG A 40 8.94 -4.72 7.37
N GLN A 41 9.73 -4.01 6.56
CA GLN A 41 10.25 -4.54 5.30
C GLN A 41 11.06 -5.83 5.49
N GLN A 42 11.89 -5.95 6.53
CA GLN A 42 12.56 -7.19 6.94
C GLN A 42 13.19 -8.00 5.77
N GLY A 43 13.85 -7.33 4.82
CA GLY A 43 14.50 -7.97 3.66
C GLY A 43 13.55 -8.35 2.51
N ARG A 44 12.27 -8.01 2.60
CA ARG A 44 11.25 -8.18 1.56
C ARG A 44 11.26 -7.00 0.59
N VAL A 45 10.76 -7.22 -0.61
CA VAL A 45 10.42 -6.11 -1.52
C VAL A 45 9.24 -5.35 -0.91
N LEU A 46 9.33 -4.02 -0.93
CA LEU A 46 8.30 -3.11 -0.44
C LEU A 46 7.74 -2.33 -1.62
N ALA A 47 6.41 -2.18 -1.65
CA ALA A 47 5.77 -1.13 -2.41
C ALA A 47 4.63 -0.45 -1.66
N VAL A 48 4.42 0.83 -1.97
CA VAL A 48 3.39 1.67 -1.39
C VAL A 48 2.57 2.29 -2.52
N SER A 49 1.25 2.16 -2.42
CA SER A 49 0.29 2.78 -3.32
C SER A 49 -0.76 3.55 -2.53
N VAL A 50 -1.53 4.40 -3.19
CA VAL A 50 -2.71 5.07 -2.61
C VAL A 50 -3.93 4.72 -3.45
N GLU A 51 -5.02 4.35 -2.77
CA GLU A 51 -6.34 4.23 -3.36
C GLU A 51 -6.99 5.61 -3.40
N HIS A 52 -7.28 6.09 -4.60
CA HIS A 52 -8.08 7.28 -4.85
C HIS A 52 -9.48 6.85 -5.25
N HIS A 53 -10.49 7.35 -4.53
CA HIS A 53 -11.89 7.13 -4.86
C HIS A 53 -12.47 8.43 -5.42
N ASP A 54 -12.87 8.40 -6.69
CA ASP A 54 -13.57 9.50 -7.34
C ASP A 54 -14.88 9.03 -7.98
N GLU A 55 -15.57 9.94 -8.66
CA GLU A 55 -16.85 9.67 -9.33
C GLU A 55 -16.76 8.62 -10.45
N TYR A 56 -15.54 8.27 -10.89
CA TYR A 56 -15.26 7.31 -11.95
C TYR A 56 -14.80 5.94 -11.42
N GLY A 57 -14.58 5.81 -10.10
CA GLY A 57 -14.28 4.54 -9.43
C GLY A 57 -13.05 4.60 -8.53
N THR A 58 -12.50 3.43 -8.22
CA THR A 58 -11.27 3.28 -7.42
C THR A 58 -10.06 3.20 -8.34
N SER A 59 -9.16 4.17 -8.22
CA SER A 59 -7.85 4.20 -8.87
C SER A 59 -6.75 3.88 -7.87
N VAL A 60 -5.75 3.09 -8.25
CA VAL A 60 -4.57 2.82 -7.39
C VAL A 60 -3.33 3.45 -8.02
N LEU A 61 -2.72 4.40 -7.32
CA LEU A 61 -1.51 5.08 -7.77
C LEU A 61 -0.29 4.59 -6.98
N ARG A 62 0.75 4.13 -7.69
CA ARG A 62 2.00 3.67 -7.08
C ARG A 62 2.85 4.88 -6.68
N LEU A 63 3.19 4.96 -5.40
CA LEU A 63 4.03 6.02 -4.83
C LEU A 63 5.49 5.57 -4.68
N LEU A 64 5.69 4.31 -4.29
CA LEU A 64 7.01 3.73 -4.05
C LEU A 64 7.07 2.26 -4.46
N GLY A 65 8.22 1.84 -4.95
CA GLY A 65 8.55 0.44 -5.18
C GLY A 65 8.11 -0.09 -6.54
N PRO A 66 8.57 -1.30 -6.90
CA PRO A 66 8.29 -1.90 -8.21
C PRO A 66 6.82 -2.31 -8.35
N ALA A 67 6.33 -2.36 -9.58
CA ALA A 67 5.03 -2.95 -9.88
C ALA A 67 5.08 -4.46 -9.62
N ARG A 68 4.05 -4.99 -8.96
CA ARG A 68 3.92 -6.43 -8.69
C ARG A 68 3.00 -7.05 -9.73
N ALA A 69 3.42 -8.18 -10.32
CA ALA A 69 2.51 -9.00 -11.10
C ALA A 69 1.46 -9.60 -10.15
N VAL A 70 0.18 -9.29 -10.39
CA VAL A 70 -0.94 -9.46 -9.45
C VAL A 70 -1.03 -10.88 -8.89
N GLY A 71 -1.06 -10.99 -7.56
CA GLY A 71 -1.27 -12.24 -6.81
C GLY A 71 -0.92 -12.05 -5.34
N GLY A 72 -1.78 -11.37 -4.56
CA GLY A 72 -1.54 -11.02 -3.16
C GLY A 72 -2.69 -11.40 -2.23
N SER A 73 -2.37 -11.90 -1.04
CA SER A 73 -3.35 -12.14 0.04
C SER A 73 -3.58 -10.85 0.83
N LEU A 74 -4.84 -10.42 0.92
CA LEU A 74 -5.24 -9.13 1.50
C LEU A 74 -5.39 -9.21 3.03
N ARG A 75 -4.74 -8.30 3.77
CA ARG A 75 -4.94 -8.08 5.20
C ARG A 75 -5.28 -6.61 5.48
N SER A 76 -6.03 -6.37 6.55
CA SER A 76 -6.40 -5.03 7.03
C SER A 76 -5.83 -4.82 8.43
N ALA A 77 -5.39 -3.60 8.73
CA ALA A 77 -4.97 -3.15 10.07
C ALA A 77 -5.66 -1.83 10.41
#